data_AF-A0A936UBV9-F1
#
_entry.id   AF-A0A936UBV9-F1
#
_cell.length_a   1.000
_cell.length_b   1.000
_cell.length_c   1.000
_cell.angle_alpha   90.00
_cell.angle_beta   90.00
_cell.angle_gamma   90.00
#
_symmetry.space_group_name_H-M   'P 1'
#
loop_
_entity.id
_entity.type
_entity.pdbx_description
1 polymer ?
#
loop_
_entity_poly.entity_id
_entity_poly.type
_entity_poly.pdbx_seq_one_letter_code
_entity_poly.pdbx_strand_id
1 'polypeptide(L)'
;MEKEYAVHNKGYGRFFRYFYEAIYRDKYHLMGDYDTMTTAFLMDTALYYLVAVKPVYRWSAERIGIPPYYGEGAEIGLYPMRFYQGRLISIAKRKKALGIYGNHNAGRRPGFVGFSVRSSILVMLAHGLARWAKAEAANALTYLWKPKPLEGPQPILPPRRAEAAGPGLEAAARG
;
A
#
# COMPACT_ATOMS: atom_id res chain seq x y z
N MET A 1 8.26 -36.26 -13.62
CA MET A 1 7.40 -36.24 -12.42
C MET A 1 8.11 -35.67 -11.19
N GLU A 2 8.89 -36.43 -10.41
CA GLU A 2 9.46 -35.92 -9.14
C GLU A 2 10.36 -34.68 -9.30
N LYS A 3 11.22 -34.68 -10.33
CA LYS A 3 12.06 -33.53 -10.68
C LYS A 3 11.26 -32.30 -11.11
N GLU A 4 10.12 -32.49 -11.78
CA GLU A 4 9.24 -31.39 -12.22
C GLU A 4 8.51 -30.79 -11.02
N TYR A 5 8.02 -31.62 -10.09
CA TYR A 5 7.44 -31.15 -8.84
C TYR A 5 8.46 -30.38 -7.99
N ALA A 6 9.71 -30.85 -7.90
CA ALA A 6 10.75 -30.14 -7.16
C ALA A 6 11.05 -28.75 -7.74
N VAL A 7 11.14 -28.63 -9.08
CA VAL A 7 11.32 -27.35 -9.77
C VAL A 7 10.12 -26.43 -9.54
N HIS A 8 8.91 -26.97 -9.65
CA HIS A 8 7.67 -26.23 -9.42
C HIS A 8 7.58 -25.68 -7.99
N ASN A 9 7.82 -26.53 -6.99
CA ASN A 9 7.80 -26.16 -5.57
C ASN A 9 8.84 -25.09 -5.24
N LYS A 10 10.03 -25.17 -5.85
CA LYS A 10 11.07 -24.14 -5.72
C LYS A 10 10.60 -22.79 -6.29
N GLY A 11 9.95 -22.79 -7.46
CA GLY A 11 9.37 -21.59 -8.06
C GLY A 11 8.25 -20.98 -7.21
N TYR A 12 7.37 -21.82 -6.67
CA TYR A 12 6.29 -21.41 -5.77
C TYR A 12 6.81 -20.82 -4.45
N GLY A 13 7.78 -21.49 -3.81
CA GLY A 13 8.40 -20.98 -2.58
C GLY A 13 9.08 -19.63 -2.81
N ARG A 14 9.73 -19.46 -3.97
CA ARG A 14 10.30 -18.17 -4.38
C ARG A 14 9.23 -17.10 -4.53
N PHE A 15 8.14 -17.39 -5.25
CA PHE A 15 7.03 -16.47 -5.44
C PHE A 15 6.49 -15.97 -4.10
N PHE A 16 6.11 -16.86 -3.18
CA PHE A 16 5.55 -16.49 -1.88
C PHE A 16 6.52 -15.63 -1.07
N ARG A 17 7.79 -16.04 -0.99
CA ARG A 17 8.82 -15.28 -0.28
C ARG A 17 8.97 -13.88 -0.88
N TYR A 18 9.12 -13.77 -2.20
CA TYR A 18 9.38 -12.49 -2.86
C TYR A 18 8.18 -11.55 -2.77
N PHE A 19 6.98 -12.09 -2.93
CA PHE A 19 5.75 -11.32 -2.78
C PHE A 19 5.56 -10.81 -1.34
N TYR A 20 5.82 -11.66 -0.34
CA TYR A 20 5.83 -11.26 1.06
C TYR A 20 6.84 -10.15 1.32
N GLU A 21 8.09 -10.31 0.88
CA GLU A 21 9.16 -9.35 1.10
C GLU A 21 8.94 -8.01 0.41
N ALA A 22 8.40 -8.03 -0.81
CA ALA A 22 8.18 -6.85 -1.61
C ALA A 22 6.94 -6.06 -1.19
N ILE A 23 5.85 -6.72 -0.76
CA ILE A 23 4.55 -6.05 -0.63
C ILE A 23 4.04 -6.04 0.81
N TYR A 24 4.22 -7.13 1.55
CA TYR A 24 3.54 -7.33 2.83
C TYR A 24 4.40 -7.08 4.05
N ARG A 25 5.71 -7.35 3.98
CA ARG A 25 6.63 -7.11 5.10
C ARG A 25 6.50 -5.65 5.56
N ASP A 26 6.24 -5.45 6.85
CA ASP A 26 6.11 -4.13 7.49
C ASP A 26 5.03 -3.20 6.92
N LYS A 27 4.09 -3.71 6.12
CA LYS A 27 3.06 -2.91 5.42
C LYS A 27 2.21 -2.06 6.36
N TYR A 28 1.94 -2.54 7.56
CA TYR A 28 1.18 -1.81 8.58
C TYR A 28 1.83 -0.50 9.03
N HIS A 29 3.14 -0.32 8.82
CA HIS A 29 3.78 0.98 9.03
C HIS A 29 3.32 2.03 8.03
N LEU A 30 2.92 1.64 6.82
CA LEU A 30 2.53 2.54 5.74
C LEU A 30 1.03 2.85 5.78
N MET A 31 0.21 1.85 6.12
CA MET A 31 -1.26 1.91 5.95
C MET A 31 -1.95 3.04 6.72
N GLY A 32 -1.41 3.47 7.85
CA GLY A 32 -2.01 4.52 8.67
C GLY A 32 -1.66 5.95 8.24
N ASP A 33 -0.87 6.14 7.18
CA ASP A 33 -0.47 7.47 6.69
C ASP A 33 -0.79 7.63 5.22
N TYR A 34 -1.57 8.66 4.90
CA TYR A 34 -2.11 8.91 3.57
C TYR A 34 -1.02 8.98 2.48
N ASP A 35 0.09 9.68 2.75
CA ASP A 35 1.14 9.89 1.76
C ASP A 35 1.83 8.57 1.41
N THR A 36 2.28 7.85 2.45
CA THR A 36 3.00 6.58 2.26
C THR A 36 2.10 5.46 1.74
N MET A 37 0.87 5.35 2.24
CA MET A 37 -0.10 4.36 1.77
C MET A 37 -0.50 4.60 0.30
N THR A 38 -0.83 5.84 -0.07
CA THR A 38 -1.20 6.16 -1.46
C THR A 38 -0.06 5.89 -2.42
N THR A 39 1.17 6.23 -2.02
CA THR A 39 2.37 6.01 -2.83
C THR A 39 2.62 4.52 -3.05
N ALA A 40 2.62 3.74 -1.97
CA ALA A 40 2.79 2.29 -2.04
C ALA A 40 1.70 1.65 -2.90
N PHE A 41 0.43 2.03 -2.71
CA PHE A 41 -0.68 1.50 -3.49
C PHE A 41 -0.53 1.75 -4.99
N LEU A 42 -0.19 2.98 -5.39
CA LEU A 42 0.00 3.33 -6.80
C LEU A 42 1.15 2.53 -7.43
N MET A 43 2.29 2.44 -6.74
CA MET A 43 3.46 1.75 -7.25
C MET A 43 3.27 0.23 -7.29
N ASP A 44 2.79 -0.38 -6.20
CA ASP A 44 2.56 -1.83 -6.11
C ASP A 44 1.57 -2.29 -7.19
N THR A 45 0.46 -1.56 -7.34
CA THR A 45 -0.58 -1.94 -8.29
C THR A 45 -0.15 -1.68 -9.73
N ALA A 46 0.53 -0.57 -10.02
CA ALA A 46 1.06 -0.32 -11.36
C ALA A 46 2.08 -1.39 -11.77
N LEU A 47 2.98 -1.79 -10.86
CA LEU A 47 3.97 -2.83 -11.12
C LEU A 47 3.32 -4.22 -11.27
N TYR A 48 2.31 -4.53 -10.46
CA TYR A 48 1.52 -5.75 -10.64
C TYR A 48 0.89 -5.81 -12.04
N TYR A 49 0.30 -4.71 -12.50
CA TYR A 49 -0.27 -4.65 -13.84
C TYR A 49 0.79 -4.75 -14.95
N LEU A 50 1.98 -4.16 -14.77
CA LEU A 50 3.07 -4.26 -15.74
C LEU A 50 3.65 -5.66 -15.85
N VAL A 51 3.84 -6.34 -14.72
CA VAL A 51 4.62 -7.58 -14.63
C VAL A 51 3.74 -8.82 -14.66
N ALA A 52 2.56 -8.79 -14.04
CA ALA A 52 1.66 -9.94 -13.98
C ALA A 52 0.55 -9.85 -15.03
N VAL A 53 -0.17 -8.72 -15.09
CA VAL A 53 -1.39 -8.62 -15.90
C VAL A 53 -1.07 -8.43 -17.39
N LYS A 54 -0.27 -7.42 -17.75
CA LYS A 54 0.01 -7.06 -19.15
C LYS A 54 0.60 -8.23 -19.96
N PRO A 55 1.53 -9.07 -19.43
CA PRO A 55 2.02 -10.25 -20.15
C PRO A 55 0.95 -11.28 -20.49
N VAL A 56 -0.02 -11.51 -19.58
CA VAL A 56 -1.13 -12.44 -19.82
C VAL A 56 -2.00 -11.95 -20.98
N TYR A 57 -2.31 -10.64 -21.01
CA TYR A 57 -3.14 -10.06 -22.06
C TYR A 57 -2.43 -9.84 -23.40
N ARG A 58 -1.10 -9.63 -23.41
CA ARG A 58 -0.36 -9.31 -24.65
C ARG A 58 0.37 -10.48 -25.28
N TRP A 59 0.75 -11.50 -24.53
CA TRP A 59 1.64 -12.55 -25.03
C TRP A 59 1.02 -13.93 -25.07
N SER A 60 0.48 -14.44 -23.96
CA SER A 60 -0.16 -15.76 -23.94
C SER A 60 -0.99 -15.96 -22.68
N ALA A 61 -2.16 -16.61 -22.83
CA ALA A 61 -2.98 -17.07 -21.71
C ALA A 61 -2.28 -18.17 -20.88
N GLU A 62 -1.30 -18.88 -21.44
CA GLU A 62 -0.51 -19.89 -20.72
C GLU A 62 0.25 -19.29 -19.54
N ARG A 63 0.51 -17.96 -19.55
CA ARG A 63 1.11 -17.25 -18.42
C ARG A 63 0.24 -17.21 -17.17
N ILE A 64 -1.05 -17.54 -17.26
CA ILE A 64 -1.92 -17.68 -16.08
C ILE A 64 -1.38 -18.77 -15.14
N GLY A 65 -0.80 -19.85 -15.70
CA GLY A 65 -0.21 -20.94 -14.93
C GLY A 65 1.16 -20.63 -14.34
N ILE A 66 1.74 -19.46 -14.63
CA ILE A 66 3.08 -19.07 -14.20
C ILE A 66 2.94 -17.91 -13.22
N PRO A 67 3.13 -18.14 -11.90
CA PRO A 67 2.98 -17.07 -10.93
C PRO A 67 4.04 -15.97 -11.15
N PRO A 68 3.79 -14.74 -10.64
CA PRO A 68 4.82 -13.70 -10.61
C PRO A 68 6.09 -14.22 -9.92
N TYR A 69 7.27 -13.72 -10.32
CA TYR A 69 8.55 -14.14 -9.74
C TYR A 69 8.93 -15.64 -9.87
N TYR A 70 8.24 -16.41 -10.72
CA TYR A 70 8.49 -17.84 -10.90
C TYR A 70 9.78 -18.13 -11.68
N GLY A 71 10.10 -17.31 -12.68
CA GLY A 71 11.27 -17.48 -13.54
C GLY A 71 12.60 -17.16 -12.88
N GLU A 72 13.69 -17.59 -13.52
CA GLU A 72 15.03 -17.11 -13.22
C GLU A 72 15.13 -15.60 -13.57
N GLY A 73 15.84 -14.83 -12.74
CA GLY A 73 15.90 -13.36 -12.89
C GLY A 73 14.72 -12.59 -12.26
N ALA A 74 13.79 -13.28 -11.59
CA ALA A 74 12.71 -12.66 -10.80
C ALA A 74 13.20 -11.61 -9.77
N GLU A 75 14.45 -11.74 -9.34
CA GLU A 75 15.13 -10.82 -8.43
C GLU A 75 15.23 -9.39 -8.98
N ILE A 76 15.29 -9.24 -10.31
CA ILE A 76 15.33 -7.94 -10.99
C ILE A 76 14.07 -7.11 -10.67
N GLY A 77 12.91 -7.77 -10.55
CA GLY A 77 11.68 -7.10 -10.11
C GLY A 77 11.59 -6.94 -8.59
N LEU A 78 12.19 -7.87 -7.84
CA LEU A 78 12.16 -7.86 -6.37
C LEU A 78 12.94 -6.69 -5.78
N TYR A 79 14.18 -6.47 -6.21
CA TYR A 79 15.07 -5.48 -5.58
C TYR A 79 14.52 -4.05 -5.65
N PRO A 80 14.02 -3.55 -6.79
CA PRO A 80 13.40 -2.22 -6.84
C PRO A 80 12.19 -2.12 -5.93
N MET A 81 11.36 -3.17 -5.86
CA MET A 81 10.17 -3.18 -5.00
C MET A 81 10.53 -3.14 -3.52
N ARG A 82 11.46 -4.00 -3.10
CA ARG A 82 12.00 -3.97 -1.73
C ARG A 82 12.62 -2.63 -1.40
N PHE A 83 13.31 -2.00 -2.35
CA PHE A 83 13.96 -0.72 -2.15
C PHE A 83 12.96 0.39 -1.85
N TYR A 84 11.99 0.66 -2.74
CA TYR A 84 11.05 1.76 -2.48
C TYR A 84 10.17 1.47 -1.27
N GLN A 85 9.77 0.23 -1.02
CA GLN A 85 8.96 -0.11 0.15
C GLN A 85 9.75 0.10 1.43
N GLY A 86 11.00 -0.36 1.50
CA GLY A 86 11.89 -0.10 2.63
C GLY A 86 12.07 1.40 2.89
N ARG A 87 12.20 2.20 1.83
CA ARG A 87 12.25 3.66 1.92
C ARG A 87 10.96 4.26 2.47
N LEU A 88 9.80 3.88 1.94
CA LEU A 88 8.51 4.34 2.47
C LEU A 88 8.33 3.95 3.94
N ILE A 89 8.77 2.75 4.34
CA ILE A 89 8.70 2.28 5.73
C ILE A 89 9.58 3.16 6.62
N SER A 90 10.79 3.52 6.16
CA SER A 90 11.70 4.39 6.89
C SER A 90 11.09 5.79 7.11
N ILE A 91 10.45 6.36 6.07
CA ILE A 91 9.72 7.62 6.16
C ILE A 91 8.59 7.51 7.18
N ALA A 92 7.76 6.46 7.09
CA ALA A 92 6.66 6.24 8.00
C ALA A 92 7.11 6.11 9.46
N LYS A 93 8.16 5.32 9.73
CA LYS A 93 8.74 5.17 11.08
C LYS A 93 9.26 6.50 11.60
N ARG A 94 9.90 7.31 10.76
CA ARG A 94 10.35 8.66 11.15
C ARG A 94 9.19 9.62 11.41
N LYS A 95 8.15 9.62 10.57
CA LYS A 95 6.93 10.41 10.82
C LYS A 95 6.29 10.04 12.16
N LYS A 96 6.29 8.75 12.54
CA LYS A 96 5.82 8.30 13.87
C LYS A 96 6.70 8.85 14.99
N ALA A 97 8.02 8.76 14.86
CA ALA A 97 8.96 9.29 15.86
C ALA A 97 8.84 10.82 16.06
N LEU A 98 8.52 11.55 15.00
CA LEU A 98 8.29 13.00 15.03
C LEU A 98 6.85 13.39 15.45
N GLY A 99 5.96 12.42 15.65
CA GLY A 99 4.56 12.68 15.99
C GLY A 99 3.74 13.31 14.86
N ILE A 100 4.18 13.23 13.61
CA ILE A 100 3.49 13.81 12.43
C ILE A 100 2.87 12.76 11.50
N TYR A 101 2.82 11.51 11.97
CA TYR A 101 2.26 10.41 11.20
C TYR A 101 0.75 10.63 10.98
N GLY A 102 0.31 10.60 9.72
CA GLY A 102 -1.08 10.85 9.37
C GLY A 102 -1.47 12.33 9.25
N ASN A 103 -0.50 13.25 9.18
CA ASN A 103 -0.74 14.69 9.02
C ASN A 103 -1.64 15.08 7.82
N HIS A 104 -1.74 14.21 6.81
CA HIS A 104 -2.59 14.40 5.63
C HIS A 104 -3.76 13.42 5.54
N ASN A 105 -4.14 12.73 6.63
CA ASN A 105 -5.21 11.73 6.61
C ASN A 105 -6.61 12.34 6.50
N ALA A 106 -6.85 13.49 7.12
CA ALA A 106 -8.18 14.07 7.25
C ALA A 106 -8.75 14.51 5.89
N GLY A 107 -9.94 14.00 5.54
CA GLY A 107 -10.73 14.44 4.39
C GLY A 107 -10.10 14.16 3.01
N ARG A 108 -9.00 13.40 2.95
CA ARG A 108 -8.31 13.12 1.68
C ARG A 108 -8.68 11.74 1.15
N ARG A 109 -9.00 11.70 -0.14
CA ARG A 109 -9.15 10.48 -0.91
C ARG A 109 -8.13 10.49 -2.03
N PRO A 110 -7.40 9.38 -2.26
CA PRO A 110 -6.50 9.34 -3.38
C PRO A 110 -7.29 9.42 -4.69
N GLY A 111 -6.91 10.35 -5.57
CA GLY A 111 -7.39 10.35 -6.95
C GLY A 111 -6.68 9.28 -7.74
N PHE A 112 -7.43 8.35 -8.33
CA PHE A 112 -6.91 7.29 -9.18
C PHE A 112 -7.41 7.47 -10.61
N VAL A 113 -6.49 7.38 -11.58
CA VAL A 113 -6.86 7.10 -12.97
C VAL A 113 -7.10 5.58 -13.03
N GLY A 114 -8.22 5.12 -13.60
CA GLY A 114 -8.58 3.70 -13.56
C GLY A 114 -7.45 2.77 -14.07
N PHE A 115 -7.34 1.58 -13.48
CA PHE A 115 -6.34 0.60 -13.87
C PHE A 115 -6.72 -0.09 -15.18
N SER A 116 -6.04 0.24 -16.28
CA SER A 116 -6.21 -0.42 -17.57
C SER A 116 -4.88 -0.88 -18.14
N VAL A 117 -4.86 -1.98 -18.89
CA VAL A 117 -3.65 -2.55 -19.53
C VAL A 117 -2.98 -1.66 -20.59
N ARG A 118 -3.47 -0.42 -20.77
CA ARG A 118 -2.96 0.59 -21.70
C ARG A 118 -2.08 1.61 -20.96
N SER A 119 -2.08 2.87 -21.40
CA SER A 119 -1.18 3.91 -20.88
C SER A 119 -1.46 4.34 -19.43
N SER A 120 -2.65 4.05 -18.90
CA SER A 120 -3.03 4.43 -17.52
C SER A 120 -2.07 3.86 -16.47
N ILE A 121 -1.53 2.65 -16.68
CA ILE A 121 -0.54 2.03 -15.78
C ILE A 121 0.72 2.88 -15.65
N LEU A 122 1.22 3.40 -16.77
CA LEU A 122 2.41 4.25 -16.78
C LEU A 122 2.13 5.59 -16.09
N VAL A 123 0.93 6.14 -16.28
CA VAL A 123 0.48 7.35 -15.60
C VAL A 123 0.45 7.13 -14.08
N MET A 124 -0.11 6.02 -13.60
CA MET A 124 -0.16 5.71 -12.17
C MET A 124 1.22 5.47 -11.58
N LEU A 125 2.09 4.77 -12.31
CA LEU A 125 3.48 4.59 -11.90
C LEU A 125 4.18 5.94 -11.76
N ALA A 126 4.02 6.84 -12.74
CA ALA A 126 4.57 8.19 -12.69
C ALA A 126 4.02 9.01 -11.51
N HIS A 127 2.71 8.91 -11.22
CA HIS A 127 2.11 9.54 -10.05
C HIS A 127 2.65 8.97 -8.73
N GLY A 128 2.85 7.65 -8.67
CA GLY A 128 3.48 6.98 -7.53
C GLY A 128 4.90 7.49 -7.31
N LEU A 129 5.73 7.51 -8.36
CA LEU A 129 7.10 8.01 -8.30
C LEU A 129 7.17 9.49 -7.89
N ALA A 130 6.32 10.35 -8.44
CA ALA A 130 6.26 11.76 -8.07
C ALA A 130 5.86 11.95 -6.60
N ARG A 131 4.92 11.16 -6.09
CA ARG A 131 4.52 11.18 -4.68
C ARG A 131 5.63 10.66 -3.77
N TRP A 132 6.35 9.62 -4.19
CA TRP A 132 7.51 9.12 -3.46
C TRP A 132 8.60 10.18 -3.36
N ALA A 133 8.96 10.83 -4.49
CA ALA A 133 9.94 11.91 -4.50
C ALA A 133 9.53 13.07 -3.57
N LYS A 134 8.23 13.43 -3.57
CA LYS A 134 7.69 14.44 -2.64
C LYS A 134 7.80 13.99 -1.18
N ALA A 135 7.50 12.73 -0.87
CA ALA A 135 7.60 12.18 0.48
C ALA A 135 9.05 12.14 0.97
N GLU A 136 10.00 11.81 0.10
CA GLU A 136 11.44 11.85 0.40
C GLU A 136 11.92 13.27 0.65
N ALA A 137 11.54 14.24 -0.20
CA ALA A 137 11.88 15.64 0.00
C ALA A 137 11.31 16.18 1.32
N ALA A 138 10.04 15.90 1.62
CA ALA A 138 9.43 16.28 2.89
C ALA A 138 10.13 15.63 4.10
N ASN A 139 10.52 14.36 3.99
CA ASN A 139 11.28 13.68 5.03
C ASN A 139 12.68 14.30 5.19
N ALA A 140 13.37 14.64 4.10
CA ALA A 140 14.67 15.32 4.14
C ALA A 140 14.58 16.69 4.83
N LEU A 141 13.54 17.47 4.52
CA LEU A 141 13.30 18.76 5.18
C LEU A 141 13.10 18.62 6.70
N THR A 142 12.59 17.49 7.20
CA THR A 142 12.43 17.26 8.65
C THR A 142 13.76 17.17 9.41
N TYR A 143 14.88 16.93 8.71
CA TYR A 143 16.21 16.96 9.32
C TYR A 143 16.71 18.38 9.52
N LEU A 144 16.30 19.32 8.66
CA LEU A 144 16.65 20.73 8.76
C LEU A 144 15.69 21.46 9.71
N TRP A 145 14.40 21.15 9.64
CA TRP A 145 13.37 21.78 10.46
C TRP A 145 12.48 20.72 11.11
N LYS A 146 12.50 20.66 12.44
CA LYS A 146 11.59 19.81 13.21
C LYS A 146 10.15 20.35 13.13
N PRO A 147 9.21 19.59 12.55
CA PRO A 147 7.81 20.01 12.48
C PRO A 147 7.14 19.91 13.85
N LYS A 148 6.05 20.68 14.04
CA LYS A 148 5.21 20.58 15.23
C LYS A 148 4.50 19.22 15.22
N PRO A 149 4.59 18.42 16.31
CA PRO A 149 3.84 17.17 16.44
C PRO A 149 2.33 17.41 16.34
N LEU A 150 1.61 16.43 15.80
CA LEU A 150 0.14 16.44 15.79
C LEU A 150 -0.38 16.19 17.22
N GLU A 151 -1.48 16.84 17.57
CA GLU A 151 -2.21 16.58 18.82
C GLU A 151 -2.95 15.24 18.73
N GLY A 152 -2.19 14.14 18.83
CA GLY A 152 -2.72 12.78 18.87
C GLY A 152 -3.59 12.37 17.69
N PRO A 153 -4.01 11.09 17.63
CA PRO A 153 -5.06 10.69 16.73
C PRO A 153 -6.38 11.27 17.23
N GLN A 154 -6.90 12.30 16.57
CA GLN A 154 -8.29 12.72 16.73
C GLN A 154 -9.16 11.56 16.24
N PRO A 155 -9.83 10.80 17.13
CA PRO A 155 -10.66 9.72 16.67
C PRO A 155 -11.81 10.35 15.88
N ILE A 156 -11.93 9.97 14.61
CA ILE A 156 -13.14 10.26 13.83
C ILE A 156 -14.21 9.31 14.36
N LEU A 157 -14.69 9.60 15.58
CA LEU A 157 -15.89 8.96 16.07
C LEU A 157 -17.02 9.44 15.17
N PRO A 158 -17.92 8.54 14.72
CA PRO A 158 -19.19 9.02 14.19
C PRO A 158 -19.77 10.00 15.21
N PRO A 159 -20.39 11.12 14.77
CA PRO A 159 -20.99 12.06 15.70
C PRO A 159 -21.82 11.23 16.67
N ARG A 160 -21.55 11.39 17.98
CA ARG A 160 -22.30 10.67 19.03
C ARG A 160 -23.76 10.89 18.66
N ARG A 161 -24.46 9.82 18.26
CA ARG A 161 -25.89 9.90 18.00
C ARG A 161 -26.42 10.55 19.26
N ALA A 162 -26.95 11.78 19.17
CA ALA A 162 -27.59 12.41 20.32
C ALA A 162 -28.50 11.32 20.87
N GLU A 163 -28.32 10.95 22.14
CA GLU A 163 -29.17 9.95 22.78
C GLU A 163 -30.59 10.39 22.43
N ALA A 164 -31.23 9.63 21.55
CA ALA A 164 -32.62 9.88 21.26
C ALA A 164 -33.27 9.67 22.61
N ALA A 165 -33.72 10.76 23.23
CA ALA A 165 -34.57 10.71 24.40
C ALA A 165 -35.74 9.80 23.99
N GLY A 166 -35.64 8.52 24.35
CA GLY A 166 -36.60 7.53 23.93
C GLY A 166 -37.90 7.81 24.66
N PRO A 167 -39.04 7.96 23.97
CA PRO A 167 -40.32 7.88 24.64
C PRO A 167 -40.57 6.40 24.92
N GLY A 168 -40.11 5.90 26.05
CA GLY A 168 -40.12 4.45 26.29
C GLY A 168 -40.02 3.95 27.72
N LEU A 169 -40.16 4.82 28.73
CA LEU A 169 -40.10 4.41 30.13
C LEU A 169 -41.41 4.59 30.93
N GLU A 170 -42.48 5.14 30.35
CA GLU A 170 -43.76 5.29 31.06
C GLU A 170 -44.74 4.11 30.88
N ALA A 171 -44.46 3.14 30.00
CA ALA A 171 -45.38 2.02 29.75
C ALA A 171 -45.24 0.85 30.76
N ALA A 172 -44.26 0.87 31.66
CA ALA A 172 -43.98 -0.25 32.57
C ALA A 172 -44.56 -0.10 33.99
N ALA A 173 -45.37 0.94 34.26
CA ALA A 173 -45.92 1.23 35.59
C ALA A 173 -47.47 1.11 35.68
N ARG A 174 -48.11 0.47 34.70
CA ARG A 174 -49.55 0.13 34.76
C ARG A 174 -49.75 -1.31 34.30
N GLY A 175 -49.56 -2.24 35.23
CA GLY A 175 -49.83 -3.67 35.11
C GLY A 175 -49.71 -4.32 36.47
#